data_AF-A0A327NCB9-F1
#
_entry.id   AF-A0A327NCB9-F1
#
_cell.length_a   1.000
_cell.length_b   1.000
_cell.length_c   1.000
_cell.angle_alpha   90.00
_cell.angle_beta   90.00
_cell.angle_gamma   90.00
#
_symmetry.space_group_name_H-M   'P 1'
#
loop_
_entity.id
_entity.type
_entity.pdbx_description
1 polymer ?
#
loop_
_entity_poly.entity_id
_entity_poly.type
_entity_poly.pdbx_seq_one_letter_code
_entity_poly.pdbx_strand_id
1 'polypeptide(L)'
;MFTNGAPALKTIALTVVTSLFIVNLGKAQIVRLYPLTDYEASLRAYHTAKVKAACVEFEARTKMKWWYYLPNIGFQFGLPSVTAGTSQLITIDQTKQQNRVKLAAIITQGLLDYQTELHQLRSMYAAAQIERDAVDELNTSWNTENKIFEIAKEAHQKQEINPVDYYQALLKLQKEYSASKARYQQYTFRVIELAKFARHQFPTERLQEIDSLFVEKKTTLVKTR
;
A
#
# COMPACT_ATOMS: atom_id res chain seq x y z
N MET A 1 -26.20 63.74 -24.92
CA MET A 1 -24.79 63.48 -25.30
C MET A 1 -24.18 62.61 -24.20
N PHE A 2 -23.68 61.42 -24.59
CA PHE A 2 -22.57 60.60 -24.06
C PHE A 2 -22.15 60.76 -22.57
N THR A 3 -21.90 59.74 -21.74
CA THR A 3 -21.77 58.29 -21.93
C THR A 3 -21.81 57.59 -20.57
N ASN A 4 -22.33 56.36 -20.59
CA ASN A 4 -22.12 55.28 -19.63
C ASN A 4 -20.64 55.07 -19.28
N GLY A 5 -20.35 54.78 -18.01
CA GLY A 5 -19.03 54.36 -17.57
C GLY A 5 -19.11 53.47 -16.32
N ALA A 6 -18.90 52.17 -16.53
CA ALA A 6 -18.58 51.12 -15.56
C ALA A 6 -19.75 50.41 -14.84
N PRO A 7 -20.19 49.27 -15.41
CA PRO A 7 -20.33 48.06 -14.62
C PRO A 7 -19.60 46.86 -15.29
N ALA A 8 -18.29 46.94 -15.48
CA ALA A 8 -17.51 45.84 -16.09
C ALA A 8 -16.59 45.11 -15.10
N LEU A 9 -16.30 45.67 -13.93
CA LEU A 9 -15.26 45.11 -13.04
C LEU A 9 -15.78 44.20 -11.92
N LYS A 10 -17.08 44.26 -11.56
CA LYS A 10 -17.64 43.39 -10.51
C LYS A 10 -18.07 42.01 -11.01
N THR A 11 -18.36 41.88 -12.30
CA THR A 11 -18.84 40.62 -12.91
C THR A 11 -17.69 39.67 -13.27
N ILE A 12 -16.47 40.18 -13.44
CA ILE A 12 -15.28 39.37 -13.77
C ILE A 12 -14.70 38.69 -12.52
N ALA A 13 -14.82 39.32 -11.34
CA ALA A 13 -14.34 38.72 -10.10
C ALA A 13 -15.15 37.48 -9.66
N LEU A 14 -16.45 37.40 -10.01
CA LEU A 14 -17.32 36.30 -9.60
C LEU A 14 -17.20 35.06 -10.51
N THR A 15 -16.86 35.25 -11.78
CA THR A 15 -16.63 34.15 -12.74
C THR A 15 -15.24 33.55 -12.60
N VAL A 16 -14.23 34.32 -12.17
CA VAL A 16 -12.88 33.79 -11.94
C VAL A 16 -12.82 32.89 -10.70
N VAL A 17 -13.55 33.20 -9.62
CA VAL A 17 -13.54 32.38 -8.39
C VAL A 17 -14.30 31.06 -8.56
N THR A 18 -15.30 31.00 -9.45
CA THR A 18 -16.01 29.75 -9.76
C THR A 18 -15.27 28.88 -10.79
N SER A 19 -14.46 29.49 -11.67
CA SER A 19 -13.66 28.76 -12.68
C SER A 19 -12.41 28.07 -12.14
N LEU A 20 -11.91 28.47 -10.97
CA LEU A 20 -10.68 27.92 -10.39
C LEU A 20 -10.87 26.59 -9.63
N PHE A 21 -12.10 26.10 -9.50
CA PHE A 21 -12.37 24.86 -8.75
C PHE A 21 -12.58 23.60 -9.61
N ILE A 22 -12.51 23.72 -10.95
CA ILE A 22 -12.88 22.63 -11.86
C ILE A 22 -11.68 21.83 -12.41
N VAL A 23 -10.44 22.29 -12.31
CA VAL A 23 -9.33 21.64 -13.04
C VAL A 23 -8.18 21.26 -12.12
N ASN A 24 -8.23 20.04 -11.55
CA ASN A 24 -7.08 19.10 -11.55
C ASN A 24 -7.43 17.70 -11.00
N LEU A 25 -8.50 17.06 -11.49
CA LEU A 25 -8.72 15.62 -11.25
C LEU A 25 -8.28 14.71 -12.41
N GLY A 26 -7.77 15.30 -13.50
CA GLY A 26 -7.44 14.56 -14.73
C GLY A 26 -6.16 13.71 -14.69
N LYS A 27 -5.41 13.71 -13.58
CA LYS A 27 -4.15 12.93 -13.46
C LYS A 27 -3.99 12.20 -12.12
N ALA A 28 -5.06 12.03 -11.35
CA ALA A 28 -5.01 11.05 -10.27
C ALA A 28 -5.10 9.66 -10.93
N GLN A 29 -3.95 9.01 -11.15
CA GLN A 29 -3.95 7.63 -11.61
C GLN A 29 -4.78 6.80 -10.62
N ILE A 30 -5.77 6.08 -11.15
CA ILE A 30 -6.70 5.28 -10.37
C ILE A 30 -5.90 4.19 -9.66
N VAL A 31 -5.75 4.32 -8.34
CA VAL A 31 -5.18 3.26 -7.52
C VAL A 31 -6.15 2.08 -7.54
N ARG A 32 -5.83 1.09 -8.36
CA ARG A 32 -6.68 -0.07 -8.60
C ARG A 32 -6.33 -1.18 -7.62
N LEU A 33 -7.36 -1.75 -7.01
CA LEU A 33 -7.21 -2.98 -6.25
C LEU A 33 -6.93 -4.14 -7.22
N TYR A 34 -5.71 -4.66 -7.21
CA TYR A 34 -5.32 -5.86 -7.95
C TYR A 34 -6.01 -7.10 -7.38
N PRO A 35 -6.12 -8.20 -8.15
CA PRO A 35 -6.59 -9.48 -7.63
C PRO A 35 -5.79 -9.93 -6.40
N LEU A 36 -6.49 -10.53 -5.42
CA LEU A 36 -5.86 -11.07 -4.20
C LEU A 36 -4.69 -12.01 -4.52
N THR A 37 -4.80 -12.79 -5.59
CA THR A 37 -3.77 -13.75 -6.04
C THR A 37 -2.41 -13.09 -6.26
N ASP A 38 -2.38 -11.85 -6.74
CA ASP A 38 -1.13 -11.15 -7.07
C ASP A 38 -0.39 -10.71 -5.80
N TYR A 39 -1.16 -10.27 -4.80
CA TYR A 39 -0.63 -9.94 -3.48
C TYR A 39 -0.17 -11.19 -2.72
N GLU A 40 -0.93 -12.28 -2.77
CA GLU A 40 -0.54 -13.56 -2.17
C GLU A 40 0.73 -14.13 -2.82
N ALA A 41 0.86 -14.03 -4.15
CA ALA A 41 2.07 -14.44 -4.87
C ALA A 41 3.29 -13.63 -4.45
N SER A 42 3.14 -12.30 -4.31
CA SER A 42 4.21 -11.40 -3.86
C SER A 42 4.67 -11.72 -2.45
N LEU A 43 3.71 -11.91 -1.52
CA LEU A 43 3.99 -12.28 -0.14
C LEU A 43 4.69 -13.65 -0.06
N ARG A 44 4.23 -14.63 -0.84
CA ARG A 44 4.86 -15.96 -0.93
C ARG A 44 6.29 -15.88 -1.46
N ALA A 45 6.54 -15.09 -2.51
CA ALA A 45 7.87 -14.93 -3.06
C ALA A 45 8.85 -14.35 -2.03
N TYR A 46 8.40 -13.37 -1.23
CA TYR A 46 9.21 -12.84 -0.14
C TYR A 46 9.52 -13.90 0.93
N HIS A 47 8.51 -14.62 1.43
CA HIS A 47 8.73 -15.58 2.51
C HIS A 47 9.58 -16.76 2.07
N THR A 48 9.41 -17.23 0.83
CA THR A 48 10.27 -18.27 0.27
C THR A 48 11.73 -17.80 0.17
N ALA A 49 11.97 -16.55 -0.24
CA ALA A 49 13.31 -15.96 -0.23
C ALA A 49 13.89 -15.81 1.18
N LYS A 50 13.09 -15.34 2.15
CA LYS A 50 13.48 -15.19 3.57
C LYS A 50 13.88 -16.53 4.19
N VAL A 51 13.07 -17.57 4.02
CA VAL A 51 13.35 -18.91 4.55
C VAL A 51 14.57 -19.51 3.86
N LYS A 52 14.67 -19.38 2.53
CA LYS A 52 15.85 -19.86 1.78
C LYS A 52 17.14 -19.19 2.28
N ALA A 53 17.12 -17.88 2.51
CA ALA A 53 18.27 -17.15 3.04
C ALA A 53 18.66 -17.65 4.44
N ALA A 54 17.69 -17.86 5.33
CA ALA A 54 17.92 -18.40 6.68
C ALA A 54 18.53 -19.82 6.65
N CYS A 55 18.05 -20.68 5.75
CA CYS A 55 18.63 -22.02 5.56
C CYS A 55 20.08 -21.95 5.06
N VAL A 56 20.36 -21.10 4.07
CA VAL A 56 21.73 -20.90 3.54
C VAL A 56 22.67 -20.37 4.62
N GLU A 57 22.22 -19.40 5.43
CA GLU A 57 23.00 -18.87 6.54
C GLU A 57 23.30 -19.95 7.59
N PHE A 58 22.30 -20.77 7.94
CA PHE A 58 22.47 -21.89 8.85
C PHE A 58 23.49 -22.91 8.33
N GLU A 59 23.41 -23.27 7.06
CA GLU A 59 24.36 -24.18 6.42
C GLU A 59 25.78 -23.60 6.41
N ALA A 60 25.95 -22.32 6.06
CA ALA A 60 27.26 -21.67 6.04
C ALA A 60 27.91 -21.67 7.43
N ARG A 61 27.15 -21.35 8.48
CA ARG A 61 27.62 -21.40 9.88
C ARG A 61 27.96 -22.81 10.34
N THR A 62 27.28 -23.83 9.82
CA THR A 62 27.46 -25.23 10.22
C THR A 62 28.64 -25.88 9.47
N LYS A 63 28.82 -25.57 8.18
CA LYS A 63 29.95 -26.05 7.37
C LYS A 63 31.28 -25.62 7.95
N MET A 64 31.41 -24.39 8.47
CA MET A 64 32.63 -23.90 9.14
C MET A 64 33.07 -24.71 10.37
N LYS A 65 32.32 -25.74 10.81
CA LYS A 65 32.63 -26.53 12.02
C LYS A 65 33.15 -27.95 11.73
N TRP A 66 33.30 -28.35 10.46
CA TRP A 66 33.66 -29.73 10.11
C TRP A 66 35.05 -30.15 10.65
N TRP A 67 35.99 -29.21 10.77
CA TRP A 67 37.34 -29.42 11.28
C TRP A 67 37.42 -29.76 12.78
N TYR A 68 36.41 -29.40 13.58
CA TYR A 68 36.33 -29.77 15.00
C TYR A 68 36.09 -31.27 15.24
N TYR A 69 35.78 -32.02 14.18
CA TYR A 69 35.53 -33.47 14.24
C TYR A 69 36.71 -34.32 13.74
N LEU A 70 37.85 -33.69 13.43
CA LEU A 70 39.07 -34.42 13.12
C LEU A 70 39.62 -35.06 14.41
N PRO A 71 40.11 -36.31 14.34
CA PRO A 71 40.74 -36.93 15.51
C PRO A 71 41.98 -36.14 15.92
N ASN A 72 42.18 -35.98 17.23
CA ASN A 72 43.38 -35.33 17.74
C ASN A 72 44.59 -36.25 17.48
N ILE A 73 45.56 -35.75 16.71
CA ILE A 73 46.84 -36.42 16.49
C ILE A 73 47.76 -35.98 17.62
N GLY A 74 48.02 -36.88 18.56
CA GLY A 74 48.97 -36.67 19.66
C GLY A 74 50.26 -37.42 19.43
N PHE A 75 51.34 -37.04 20.11
CA PHE A 75 52.56 -37.84 20.17
C PHE A 75 52.62 -38.52 21.54
N GLN A 76 52.59 -39.84 21.56
CA GLN A 76 52.73 -40.62 22.78
C GLN A 76 53.94 -41.54 22.62
N PHE A 77 54.94 -41.40 23.49
CA PHE A 77 56.22 -42.11 23.42
C PHE A 77 56.95 -41.98 22.07
N GLY A 78 56.91 -40.79 21.45
CA GLY A 78 57.63 -40.52 20.20
C GLY A 78 56.99 -41.08 18.93
N LEU A 79 55.84 -41.76 19.04
CA LEU A 79 55.05 -42.25 17.90
C LEU A 79 53.76 -41.43 17.75
N PRO A 80 53.31 -41.17 16.50
CA PRO A 80 52.01 -40.55 16.26
C PRO A 80 50.91 -41.49 16.78
N SER A 81 50.08 -40.98 17.69
CA SER A 81 48.93 -41.68 18.26
C SER A 81 47.65 -40.95 17.86
N VAL A 82 46.72 -41.70 17.26
CA VAL A 82 45.39 -41.20 16.88
C VAL A 82 44.41 -41.65 17.95
N THR A 83 43.88 -40.72 18.73
CA THR A 83 42.81 -41.02 19.71
C THR A 83 41.46 -40.68 19.12
N ALA A 84 40.76 -41.69 18.59
CA ALA A 84 39.36 -41.60 18.18
C ALA A 84 38.48 -42.22 19.28
N GLY A 85 37.92 -41.40 20.16
CA GLY A 85 37.04 -41.87 21.22
C GLY A 85 35.62 -42.15 20.70
N THR A 86 34.96 -43.22 21.18
CA THR A 86 33.53 -43.49 20.89
C THR A 86 32.62 -42.34 21.32
N SER A 87 33.02 -41.56 22.32
CA SER A 87 32.37 -40.31 22.72
C SER A 87 32.30 -39.28 21.59
N GLN A 88 33.34 -39.16 20.76
CA GLN A 88 33.35 -38.24 19.61
C GLN A 88 32.31 -38.65 18.57
N LEU A 89 32.16 -39.94 18.28
CA LEU A 89 31.13 -40.44 17.36
C LEU A 89 29.70 -40.14 17.85
N ILE A 90 29.44 -40.32 19.15
CA ILE A 90 28.15 -39.99 19.76
C ILE A 90 27.87 -38.49 19.65
N THR A 91 28.86 -37.63 19.91
CA THR A 91 28.69 -36.17 19.78
C THR A 91 28.44 -35.72 18.34
N ILE A 92 29.03 -36.41 17.35
CA ILE A 92 28.79 -36.14 15.93
C ILE A 92 27.33 -36.46 15.58
N ASP A 93 26.82 -37.62 16.01
CA ASP A 93 25.43 -38.00 15.70
C ASP A 93 24.42 -37.08 16.40
N GLN A 94 24.64 -36.77 17.68
CA GLN A 94 23.82 -35.79 18.41
C GLN A 94 23.84 -34.42 17.71
N THR A 95 25.00 -33.95 17.25
CA THR A 95 25.09 -32.67 16.54
C THR A 95 24.35 -32.71 15.19
N LYS A 96 24.45 -33.82 14.44
CA LYS A 96 23.69 -34.02 13.20
C LYS A 96 22.19 -33.99 13.45
N GLN A 97 21.70 -34.70 14.48
CA GLN A 97 20.30 -34.69 14.86
C GLN A 97 19.83 -33.29 15.27
N GLN A 98 20.59 -32.60 16.13
CA GLN A 98 20.30 -31.21 16.53
C GLN A 98 20.26 -30.27 15.32
N ASN A 99 21.16 -30.42 14.36
CA ASN A 99 21.16 -29.59 13.15
C ASN A 99 19.93 -29.84 12.27
N ARG A 100 19.51 -31.11 12.12
CA ARG A 100 18.26 -31.45 11.42
C ARG A 100 17.03 -30.85 12.10
N VAL A 101 16.95 -30.97 13.43
CA VAL A 101 15.86 -30.38 14.22
C VAL A 101 15.83 -28.86 14.09
N LYS A 102 17.00 -28.19 14.14
CA LYS A 102 17.10 -26.74 13.96
C LYS A 102 16.68 -26.29 12.55
N LEU A 103 17.09 -27.03 11.52
CA LEU A 103 16.68 -26.73 10.13
C LEU A 103 15.16 -26.90 9.97
N ALA A 104 14.61 -28.00 10.49
CA ALA A 104 13.16 -28.21 10.51
C ALA A 104 12.44 -27.06 11.25
N ALA A 105 12.96 -26.63 12.40
CA ALA A 105 12.41 -25.51 13.17
C ALA A 105 12.40 -24.18 12.38
N ILE A 106 13.46 -23.88 11.63
CA ILE A 106 13.52 -22.69 10.76
C ILE A 106 12.42 -22.75 9.70
N ILE A 107 12.23 -23.90 9.05
CA ILE A 107 11.20 -24.08 8.02
C ILE A 107 9.81 -23.95 8.62
N THR A 108 9.54 -24.62 9.76
CA THR A 108 8.22 -24.58 10.40
C THR A 108 7.88 -23.18 10.91
N GLN A 109 8.87 -22.46 11.47
CA GLN A 109 8.68 -21.07 11.87
C GLN A 109 8.37 -20.19 10.67
N GLY A 110 9.10 -20.34 9.57
CA GLY A 110 8.83 -19.61 8.33
C GLY A 110 7.45 -19.88 7.74
N LEU A 111 6.95 -21.12 7.82
CA LEU A 111 5.59 -21.47 7.39
C LEU A 111 4.53 -20.82 8.29
N LEU A 112 4.74 -20.80 9.61
CA LEU A 112 3.82 -20.18 10.56
C LEU A 112 3.77 -18.65 10.37
N ASP A 113 4.94 -18.01 10.23
CA ASP A 113 5.06 -16.58 9.90
C ASP A 113 4.31 -16.27 8.59
N TYR A 114 4.49 -17.08 7.54
CA TYR A 114 3.79 -16.89 6.28
C TYR A 114 2.26 -17.04 6.42
N GLN A 115 1.78 -18.07 7.14
CA GLN A 115 0.34 -18.28 7.32
C GLN A 115 -0.31 -17.15 8.10
N THR A 116 0.33 -16.68 9.18
CA THR A 116 -0.17 -15.56 9.97
C THR A 116 -0.25 -14.27 9.15
N GLU A 117 0.82 -13.94 8.40
CA GLU A 117 0.81 -12.77 7.50
C GLU A 117 -0.20 -12.95 6.35
N LEU A 118 -0.42 -14.16 5.84
CA LEU A 118 -1.41 -14.44 4.80
C LEU A 118 -2.84 -14.15 5.28
N HIS A 119 -3.18 -14.54 6.52
CA HIS A 119 -4.47 -14.22 7.11
C HIS A 119 -4.67 -12.71 7.29
N GLN A 120 -3.62 -12.00 7.73
CA GLN A 120 -3.64 -10.54 7.83
C GLN A 120 -3.84 -9.88 6.46
N LEU A 121 -3.11 -10.34 5.43
CA LEU A 121 -3.25 -9.85 4.06
C LEU A 121 -4.70 -9.98 3.57
N ARG A 122 -5.33 -11.14 3.79
CA ARG A 122 -6.72 -11.38 3.39
C ARG A 122 -7.71 -10.48 4.12
N SER A 123 -7.49 -10.23 5.41
CA SER A 123 -8.29 -9.28 6.18
C SER A 123 -8.14 -7.85 5.65
N MET A 124 -6.91 -7.41 5.37
CA MET A 124 -6.66 -6.10 4.76
C MET A 124 -7.29 -5.97 3.38
N TYR A 125 -7.26 -7.04 2.58
CA TYR A 125 -7.89 -7.08 1.27
C TYR A 125 -9.40 -6.95 1.35
N ALA A 126 -10.05 -7.68 2.26
CA ALA A 126 -11.49 -7.55 2.49
C ALA A 126 -11.86 -6.13 2.92
N ALA A 127 -11.07 -5.50 3.79
CA ALA A 127 -11.27 -4.10 4.18
C ALA A 127 -11.13 -3.13 2.99
N ALA A 128 -10.15 -3.35 2.11
CA ALA A 128 -9.98 -2.55 0.90
C ALA A 128 -11.12 -2.75 -0.11
N GLN A 129 -11.70 -3.95 -0.18
CA GLN A 129 -12.88 -4.22 -1.00
C GLN A 129 -14.11 -3.46 -0.49
N ILE A 130 -14.37 -3.51 0.83
CA ILE A 130 -15.47 -2.75 1.44
C ILE A 130 -15.33 -1.25 1.15
N GLU A 131 -14.11 -0.70 1.26
CA GLU A 131 -13.84 0.70 0.93
C GLU A 131 -14.05 1.03 -0.55
N ARG A 132 -13.67 0.11 -1.46
CA ARG A 132 -13.94 0.27 -2.89
C ARG A 132 -15.44 0.34 -3.16
N ASP A 133 -16.19 -0.61 -2.61
CA ASP A 133 -17.63 -0.71 -2.84
C ASP A 133 -18.35 0.52 -2.27
N ALA A 134 -17.90 1.05 -1.12
CA ALA A 134 -18.40 2.32 -0.57
C ALA A 134 -18.08 3.55 -1.44
N VAL A 135 -16.92 3.58 -2.09
CA VAL A 135 -16.58 4.63 -3.07
C VAL A 135 -17.47 4.53 -4.31
N ASP A 136 -17.74 3.31 -4.80
CA ASP A 136 -18.62 3.09 -5.94
C ASP A 136 -20.05 3.55 -5.62
N GLU A 137 -20.57 3.25 -4.43
CA GLU A 137 -21.86 3.72 -3.95
C GLU A 137 -21.93 5.27 -3.90
N LEU A 138 -20.94 5.93 -3.30
CA LEU A 138 -20.87 7.39 -3.27
C LEU A 138 -20.77 8.01 -4.66
N ASN A 139 -20.06 7.36 -5.59
CA ASN A 139 -20.01 7.82 -6.97
C ASN A 139 -21.38 7.73 -7.65
N THR A 140 -22.18 6.69 -7.37
CA THR A 140 -23.56 6.61 -7.88
C THR A 140 -24.47 7.68 -7.26
N SER A 141 -24.32 7.97 -5.96
CA SER A 141 -25.02 9.07 -5.28
C SER A 141 -24.68 10.41 -5.92
N TRP A 142 -23.38 10.70 -6.06
CA TRP A 142 -22.89 11.93 -6.67
C TRP A 142 -23.38 12.11 -8.10
N ASN A 143 -23.36 11.05 -8.93
CA ASN A 143 -23.89 11.10 -10.29
C ASN A 143 -25.39 11.44 -10.32
N THR A 144 -26.15 10.98 -9.33
CA THR A 144 -27.59 11.27 -9.21
C THR A 144 -27.80 12.71 -8.79
N GLU A 145 -27.11 13.18 -7.76
CA GLU A 145 -27.18 14.58 -7.33
C GLU A 145 -26.69 15.55 -8.41
N ASN A 146 -25.70 15.16 -9.21
CA ASN A 146 -25.23 15.97 -10.33
C ASN A 146 -26.33 16.15 -11.40
N LYS A 147 -27.11 15.10 -11.69
CA LYS A 147 -28.27 15.21 -12.58
C LYS A 147 -29.36 16.10 -12.00
N ILE A 148 -29.63 15.98 -10.69
CA ILE A 148 -30.60 16.85 -9.99
C ILE A 148 -30.15 18.31 -10.07
N PHE A 149 -28.86 18.58 -9.85
CA PHE A 149 -28.28 19.91 -9.97
C PHE A 149 -28.40 20.47 -11.39
N GLU A 150 -28.11 19.69 -12.43
CA GLU A 150 -28.26 20.17 -13.82
C GLU A 150 -29.72 20.50 -14.16
N ILE A 151 -30.70 19.73 -13.67
CA ILE A 151 -32.13 20.07 -13.79
C ILE A 151 -32.45 21.38 -13.06
N ALA A 152 -32.01 21.53 -11.81
CA ALA A 152 -32.24 22.74 -11.02
C ALA A 152 -31.59 23.97 -11.65
N LYS A 153 -30.42 23.82 -12.26
CA LYS A 153 -29.70 24.86 -12.99
C LYS A 153 -30.47 25.31 -14.24
N GLU A 154 -31.02 24.37 -15.01
CA GLU A 154 -31.87 24.69 -16.16
C GLU A 154 -33.15 25.41 -15.72
N ALA A 155 -33.83 24.91 -14.69
CA ALA A 155 -35.04 25.52 -14.16
C ALA A 155 -34.79 26.93 -13.59
N HIS A 156 -33.65 27.15 -12.92
CA HIS A 156 -33.26 28.48 -12.43
C HIS A 156 -32.98 29.45 -13.57
N GLN A 157 -32.32 29.01 -14.65
CA GLN A 157 -32.09 29.83 -15.85
C GLN A 157 -33.40 30.25 -16.51
N LYS A 158 -34.42 29.39 -16.47
CA LYS A 158 -35.78 29.68 -16.94
C LYS A 158 -36.64 30.45 -15.93
N GLN A 159 -36.11 30.77 -14.74
CA GLN A 159 -36.81 31.42 -13.63
C GLN A 159 -38.01 30.61 -13.09
N GLU A 160 -38.00 29.29 -13.28
CA GLU A 160 -39.07 28.37 -12.85
C GLU A 160 -38.94 27.97 -11.38
N ILE A 161 -37.78 28.17 -10.75
CA ILE A 161 -37.53 27.87 -9.34
C ILE A 161 -36.97 29.09 -8.58
N ASN A 162 -37.15 29.07 -7.26
CA ASN A 162 -36.56 30.08 -6.38
C ASN A 162 -35.02 29.95 -6.35
N PRO A 163 -34.26 31.06 -6.38
CA PRO A 163 -32.82 31.03 -6.15
C PRO A 163 -32.37 30.24 -4.92
N VAL A 164 -33.17 30.24 -3.84
CA VAL A 164 -32.86 29.45 -2.63
C VAL A 164 -32.77 27.95 -2.93
N ASP A 165 -33.70 27.41 -3.72
CA ASP A 165 -33.75 25.98 -4.05
C ASP A 165 -32.57 25.58 -4.96
N TYR A 166 -32.17 26.49 -5.87
CA TYR A 166 -30.96 26.32 -6.68
C TYR A 166 -29.69 26.21 -5.82
N TYR A 167 -29.51 27.12 -4.86
CA TYR A 167 -28.34 27.09 -3.98
C TYR A 167 -28.35 25.87 -3.03
N GLN A 168 -29.51 25.38 -2.63
CA GLN A 168 -29.61 24.13 -1.87
C GLN A 168 -29.13 22.93 -2.67
N ALA A 169 -29.52 22.81 -3.95
CA ALA A 169 -29.05 21.75 -4.84
C ALA A 169 -27.52 21.82 -5.04
N LEU A 170 -26.97 23.03 -5.25
CA LEU A 170 -25.52 23.24 -5.36
C LEU A 170 -24.77 22.80 -4.08
N LEU A 171 -25.28 23.20 -2.91
CA LEU A 171 -24.66 22.87 -1.63
C LEU A 171 -24.70 21.36 -1.35
N LYS A 172 -25.78 20.69 -1.74
CA LYS A 172 -25.91 19.23 -1.64
C LYS A 172 -24.89 18.52 -2.53
N LEU A 173 -24.76 18.93 -3.80
CA LEU A 173 -23.76 18.40 -4.72
C LEU A 173 -22.33 18.59 -4.18
N GLN A 174 -22.02 19.76 -3.63
CA GLN A 174 -20.70 20.05 -3.06
C GLN A 174 -20.38 19.16 -1.86
N LYS A 175 -21.37 18.88 -0.99
CA LYS A 175 -21.21 17.96 0.14
C LYS A 175 -20.90 16.55 -0.33
N GLU A 176 -21.70 16.00 -1.25
CA GLU A 176 -21.47 14.66 -1.82
C GLU A 176 -20.09 14.56 -2.48
N TYR A 177 -19.69 15.57 -3.23
CA TYR A 177 -18.37 15.61 -3.85
C TYR A 177 -17.24 15.58 -2.81
N SER A 178 -17.36 16.37 -1.73
CA SER A 178 -16.36 16.39 -0.66
C SER A 178 -16.28 15.05 0.09
N ALA A 179 -17.44 14.39 0.30
CA ALA A 179 -17.53 13.08 0.93
C ALA A 179 -16.91 12.00 0.04
N SER A 180 -17.25 11.97 -1.25
CA SER A 180 -16.65 11.06 -2.24
C SER A 180 -15.13 11.23 -2.32
N LYS A 181 -14.65 12.48 -2.39
CA LYS A 181 -13.20 12.76 -2.39
C LYS A 181 -12.50 12.24 -1.12
N ALA A 182 -13.07 12.47 0.05
CA ALA A 182 -12.50 11.98 1.31
C ALA A 182 -12.48 10.44 1.36
N ARG A 183 -13.54 9.78 0.92
CA ARG A 183 -13.62 8.32 0.87
C ARG A 183 -12.63 7.72 -0.12
N TYR A 184 -12.48 8.33 -1.29
CA TYR A 184 -11.50 7.92 -2.29
C TYR A 184 -10.05 7.97 -1.76
N GLN A 185 -9.73 8.99 -0.96
CA GLN A 185 -8.41 9.09 -0.31
C GLN A 185 -8.19 7.96 0.71
N GLN A 186 -9.23 7.58 1.48
CA GLN A 186 -9.15 6.45 2.42
C GLN A 186 -8.95 5.13 1.67
N TYR A 187 -9.72 4.88 0.62
CA TYR A 187 -9.55 3.71 -0.24
C TYR A 187 -8.12 3.64 -0.83
N THR A 188 -7.62 4.76 -1.35
CA THR A 188 -6.26 4.85 -1.89
C THR A 188 -5.20 4.49 -0.85
N PHE A 189 -5.35 5.02 0.37
CA PHE A 189 -4.45 4.71 1.48
C PHE A 189 -4.47 3.21 1.82
N ARG A 190 -5.65 2.58 1.88
CA ARG A 190 -5.77 1.13 2.13
C ARG A 190 -5.09 0.28 1.07
N VAL A 191 -5.22 0.63 -0.21
CA VAL A 191 -4.55 -0.12 -1.28
C VAL A 191 -3.03 0.01 -1.18
N ILE A 192 -2.52 1.20 -0.83
CA ILE A 192 -1.08 1.42 -0.62
C ILE A 192 -0.57 0.63 0.60
N GLU A 193 -1.30 0.65 1.72
CA GLU A 193 -0.96 -0.15 2.91
C GLU A 193 -0.89 -1.64 2.57
N LEU A 194 -1.88 -2.14 1.83
CA LEU A 194 -1.97 -3.52 1.41
C LEU A 194 -0.81 -3.91 0.49
N ALA A 195 -0.50 -3.10 -0.52
CA ALA A 195 0.61 -3.37 -1.43
C ALA A 195 1.95 -3.34 -0.70
N LYS A 196 2.15 -2.39 0.23
CA LYS A 196 3.33 -2.33 1.09
C LYS A 196 3.46 -3.60 1.94
N PHE A 197 2.37 -4.04 2.55
CA PHE A 197 2.33 -5.25 3.37
C PHE A 197 2.68 -6.50 2.55
N ALA A 198 2.08 -6.65 1.36
CA ALA A 198 2.36 -7.73 0.43
C ALA A 198 3.78 -7.68 -0.18
N ARG A 199 4.54 -6.61 0.07
CA ARG A 199 5.80 -6.28 -0.62
C ARG A 199 5.65 -6.29 -2.13
N HIS A 200 4.46 -5.94 -2.59
CA HIS A 200 4.14 -5.87 -4.01
C HIS A 200 4.83 -4.64 -4.58
N GLN A 201 5.74 -4.84 -5.54
CA GLN A 201 6.35 -3.73 -6.26
C GLN A 201 5.29 -3.16 -7.21
N PHE A 202 4.87 -1.93 -6.97
CA PHE A 202 4.17 -1.18 -8.00
C PHE A 202 5.10 -1.03 -9.21
N PRO A 203 4.59 -1.12 -10.46
CA PRO A 203 5.36 -0.76 -11.64
C PRO A 203 6.06 0.58 -11.43
N THR A 204 7.38 0.62 -11.67
CA THR A 204 8.29 1.71 -11.26
C THR A 204 7.91 3.08 -11.83
N GLU A 205 7.15 3.09 -12.93
CA GLU A 205 6.58 4.28 -13.57
C GLU A 205 5.60 5.07 -12.66
N ARG A 206 5.08 4.47 -11.58
CA ARG A 206 4.02 5.08 -10.74
C ARG A 206 4.46 5.63 -9.37
N LEU A 207 5.66 5.29 -8.88
CA LEU A 207 6.15 5.79 -7.59
C LEU A 207 6.52 7.28 -7.65
N GLN A 208 6.97 7.77 -8.82
CA GLN A 208 7.26 9.19 -9.05
C GLN A 208 6.02 10.09 -8.99
N GLU A 209 4.81 9.51 -9.15
CA GLU A 209 3.55 10.24 -9.13
C GLU A 209 2.93 10.33 -7.71
N ILE A 210 3.16 9.34 -6.85
CA ILE A 210 2.71 9.39 -5.44
C ILE A 210 3.46 10.50 -4.69
N ASP A 211 4.76 10.66 -4.94
CA ASP A 211 5.54 11.77 -4.36
C ASP A 211 4.99 13.14 -4.79
N SER A 212 4.43 13.26 -6.00
CA SER A 212 3.80 14.51 -6.45
C SER A 212 2.54 14.89 -5.67
N LEU A 213 1.77 13.91 -5.18
CA LEU A 213 0.59 14.13 -4.31
C LEU A 213 0.97 14.64 -2.91
N PHE A 214 2.17 14.34 -2.43
CA PHE A 214 2.68 14.82 -1.14
C PHE A 214 3.49 16.13 -1.26
N VAL A 215 4.11 16.40 -2.42
CA VAL A 215 4.88 17.63 -2.68
C VAL A 215 3.98 18.86 -2.86
N GLU A 216 2.79 18.72 -3.47
CA GLU A 216 1.84 19.86 -3.61
C GLU A 216 1.34 20.42 -2.27
N LYS A 217 1.33 19.61 -1.19
CA LYS A 217 1.01 20.09 0.16
C LYS A 217 2.10 20.99 0.76
N LYS A 218 3.37 20.84 0.34
CA LYS A 218 4.47 21.68 0.83
C LYS A 218 4.54 23.01 0.09
N THR A 219 4.27 23.04 -1.21
CA THR A 219 4.34 24.29 -2.01
C THR A 219 3.16 25.23 -1.77
N THR A 220 2.00 24.72 -1.34
CA THR A 220 0.84 25.55 -0.95
C THR A 220 1.01 26.24 0.41
N LEU A 221 1.77 25.65 1.33
CA LEU A 221 2.11 26.25 2.64
C LEU A 221 3.24 27.29 2.57
N VAL A 222 4.05 27.28 1.50
CA VAL A 222 5.18 28.23 1.34
C VAL A 222 4.79 29.47 0.51
N LYS A 223 3.72 29.41 -0.28
CA LYS A 223 3.20 30.56 -1.05
C LYS A 223 2.15 31.42 -0.32
N THR A 224 1.90 31.14 0.96
CA THR A 224 1.00 31.92 1.84
C THR A 224 1.73 32.63 2.99
N ARG A 225 2.99 33.01 2.77
CA ARG A 225 3.71 33.99 3.59
C ARG A 225 4.20 35.14 2.74
#